data_AF-A0A081AZS5-F1
#
_entry.id   AF-A0A081AZS5-F1
#
_cell.length_a   1.000
_cell.length_b   1.000
_cell.length_c   1.000
_cell.angle_alpha   90.00
_cell.angle_beta   90.00
_cell.angle_gamma   90.00
#
_symmetry.space_group_name_H-M   'P 1'
#
loop_
_entity.id
_entity.type
_entity.pdbx_description
1 polymer ?
#
loop_
_entity_poly.entity_id
_entity_poly.type
_entity_poly.pdbx_seq_one_letter_code
_entity_poly.pdbx_strand_id
1 'polypeptide(L)' 'MPASRLAKTMSEKKEVVTWIEQHGEAPARAATFFQNERGWKISAAQVCYWWKQRDAIKKTPVSNLRLKGAGASRA' A
#
# COMPACT_ATOMS: atom_id res chain seq x y z
N MET A 1 -12.97 -22.63 2.50
CA MET A 1 -13.12 -21.16 2.42
C MET A 1 -11.93 -20.59 1.66
N PRO A 2 -12.12 -19.84 0.56
CA PRO A 2 -11.02 -19.06 -0.01
C PRO A 2 -10.63 -17.99 1.00
N ALA A 3 -9.34 -17.90 1.35
CA ALA A 3 -8.85 -16.83 2.21
C ALA A 3 -8.98 -15.50 1.44
N SER A 4 -10.03 -14.74 1.74
CA SER A 4 -10.25 -13.41 1.16
C SER A 4 -8.98 -12.59 1.31
N ARG A 5 -8.34 -12.26 0.18
CA ARG A 5 -7.26 -11.27 0.15
C ARG A 5 -7.87 -9.92 0.50
N LEU A 6 -7.95 -9.62 1.79
CA LEU A 6 -8.41 -8.35 2.30
C LEU A 6 -7.55 -7.26 1.67
N ALA A 7 -8.17 -6.47 0.80
CA ALA A 7 -7.50 -5.38 0.13
C ALA A 7 -7.11 -4.35 1.20
N LYS A 8 -5.81 -4.16 1.39
CA LYS A 8 -5.27 -3.18 2.34
C LYS A 8 -5.92 -1.81 2.10
N THR A 9 -6.40 -1.23 3.19
CA THR A 9 -7.12 0.06 3.24
C THR A 9 -6.21 1.21 2.79
N MET A 10 -6.78 2.38 2.48
CA MET A 10 -5.96 3.56 2.17
C MET A 10 -5.17 4.03 3.41
N SER A 11 -5.66 3.77 4.62
CA SER A 11 -4.93 4.04 5.88
C SER A 11 -3.62 3.28 5.91
N GLU A 12 -3.67 1.96 5.74
CA GLU A 12 -2.50 1.08 5.75
C GLU A 12 -1.52 1.41 4.60
N LYS A 13 -2.03 1.77 3.42
CA LYS A 13 -1.17 2.19 2.30
C LYS A 13 -0.48 3.52 2.54
N LYS A 14 -1.17 4.49 3.17
CA LYS A 14 -0.57 5.76 3.59
C LYS A 14 0.49 5.52 4.64
N GLU A 15 0.23 4.66 5.62
CA GLU A 15 1.21 4.31 6.66
C GLU A 15 2.52 3.79 6.05
N VAL A 16 2.44 2.87 5.09
CA VAL A 16 3.63 2.34 4.38
C VAL A 16 4.37 3.43 3.63
N VAL A 17 3.66 4.30 2.91
CA VAL A 17 4.28 5.43 2.17
C VAL A 17 4.97 6.41 3.12
N THR A 18 4.30 6.81 4.21
CA THR A 18 4.85 7.73 5.21
C THR A 18 6.07 7.11 5.93
N TRP A 19 6.01 5.82 6.26
CA TRP A 19 7.12 5.12 6.90
C TRP A 19 8.37 5.10 6.02
N ILE A 20 8.21 4.81 4.72
CA ILE A 20 9.30 4.84 3.72
C ILE A 20 9.92 6.24 3.63
N GLU A 21 9.10 7.30 3.60
CA GLU A 21 9.59 8.68 3.57
C GLU A 21 10.33 9.09 4.84
N GLN A 22 9.84 8.68 6.01
CA GLN A 22 10.45 9.03 7.31
C GLN A 22 11.79 8.32 7.54
N HIS A 23 11.93 7.08 7.10
CA HIS A 23 13.15 6.28 7.31
C HIS A 23 14.14 6.36 6.14
N GLY A 24 13.73 6.91 4.98
CA GLY A 24 14.55 6.96 3.77
C GLY A 24 14.89 5.58 3.17
N GLU A 25 14.22 4.52 3.61
CA GLU A 25 14.56 3.16 3.26
C GLU A 25 14.01 2.71 1.89
N ALA A 26 14.61 1.66 1.33
CA ALA A 26 14.08 1.03 0.13
C ALA A 26 12.69 0.40 0.41
N PRO A 27 11.72 0.50 -0.52
CA PRO A 27 10.39 -0.11 -0.39
C PRO A 27 10.40 -1.63 -0.09
N ALA A 28 11.48 -2.34 -0.44
CA ALA A 28 11.68 -3.74 -0.09
C ALA A 28 11.91 -3.97 1.42
N ARG A 29 12.66 -3.10 2.11
CA ARG A 29 12.85 -3.20 3.57
C ARG A 29 11.59 -2.88 4.34
N ALA A 30 10.83 -1.87 3.88
CA ALA A 30 9.50 -1.58 4.43
C ALA A 30 8.59 -2.81 4.39
N ALA A 31 8.60 -3.60 3.30
CA ALA A 31 7.83 -4.84 3.23
C ALA A 31 8.23 -5.84 4.32
N THR A 32 9.53 -6.04 4.57
CA THR A 32 10.03 -6.88 5.67
C THR A 32 9.62 -6.34 7.04
N PHE A 33 9.73 -5.02 7.27
CA PHE A 33 9.30 -4.37 8.50
C PHE A 33 7.81 -4.64 8.80
N PHE A 34 6.91 -4.36 7.85
CA PHE A 34 5.47 -4.60 8.05
C PHE A 34 5.09 -6.08 8.11
N GLN A 35 5.87 -6.98 7.50
CA GLN A 35 5.70 -8.43 7.68
C GLN A 35 6.05 -8.86 9.12
N ASN A 36 7.18 -8.40 9.65
CA ASN A 36 7.68 -8.82 10.96
C ASN A 36 6.93 -8.12 12.11
N GLU A 37 6.90 -6.79 12.11
CA GLU A 37 6.36 -5.96 13.22
C GLU A 37 4.83 -5.97 13.27
N ARG A 38 4.16 -6.05 12.11
CA ARG A 38 2.70 -6.01 12.02
C ARG A 38 2.05 -7.30 11.54
N GLY A 39 2.82 -8.35 11.24
CA GLY A 39 2.28 -9.62 10.72
C GLY A 39 1.59 -9.50 9.35
N TRP A 40 1.88 -8.44 8.58
CA TRP A 40 1.13 -8.16 7.35
C TRP A 40 1.55 -9.07 6.19
N LYS A 41 0.58 -9.78 5.60
CA LYS A 41 0.75 -10.53 4.34
C LYS A 41 0.80 -9.58 3.13
N ILE A 42 1.89 -8.84 2.99
CA ILE A 42 2.20 -7.96 1.84
C ILE A 42 3.50 -8.41 1.16
N SER A 43 3.64 -8.17 -0.15
CA SER A 43 4.89 -8.45 -0.87
C SER A 43 5.69 -7.17 -1.15
N ALA A 44 7.01 -7.32 -1.32
CA ALA A 44 7.88 -6.20 -1.72
C ALA A 44 7.41 -5.55 -3.05
N ALA A 45 6.93 -6.36 -4.01
CA ALA A 45 6.36 -5.85 -5.26
C ALA A 45 5.10 -4.98 -5.02
N GLN A 46 4.25 -5.35 -4.07
CA GLN A 46 3.05 -4.59 -3.70
C GLN A 46 3.40 -3.27 -3.02
N VAL A 47 4.42 -3.26 -2.16
CA VAL A 47 4.96 -2.03 -1.53
C VAL A 47 5.63 -1.12 -2.55
N CYS A 48 6.44 -1.67 -3.46
CA CYS A 48 7.00 -0.93 -4.61
C CYS A 48 5.91 -0.31 -5.49
N TYR A 49 4.79 -1.01 -5.71
CA TYR A 49 3.65 -0.48 -6.47
C TYR A 49 2.98 0.70 -5.76
N TRP A 50 2.77 0.62 -4.44
CA TRP A 50 2.29 1.76 -3.66
C TRP A 50 3.27 2.92 -3.65
N TRP A 51 4.57 2.66 -3.57
CA TRP A 51 5.61 3.70 -3.64
C TRP A 51 5.62 4.45 -4.99
N LYS A 52 5.43 3.73 -6.10
CA LYS A 52 5.23 4.33 -7.43
C LYS A 52 3.96 5.20 -7.51
N GLN A 53 2.97 4.95 -6.66
CA GLN A 53 1.69 5.68 -6.58
C GLN A 53 1.58 6.59 -5.35
N ARG A 54 2.69 6.87 -4.65
CA ARG A 54 2.71 7.59 -3.36
C ARG A 54 1.93 8.90 -3.38
N ASP A 55 2.06 9.70 -4.44
CA ASP A 55 1.37 10.99 -4.60
C ASP A 55 -0.14 10.83 -4.70
N ALA A 56 -0.62 9.81 -5.42
CA ALA A 56 -2.04 9.49 -5.54
C ALA A 56 -2.60 8.92 -4.23
N ILE A 57 -1.83 8.06 -3.55
CA ILE A 57 -2.19 7.48 -2.24
C ILE A 57 -2.32 8.60 -1.21
N LYS A 58 -1.36 9.54 -1.12
CA LYS A 58 -1.39 10.70 -0.23
C LYS A 58 -2.62 11.58 -0.46
N LYS A 59 -2.89 11.97 -1.71
CA LYS A 59 -4.01 12.84 -2.11
C LYS A 59 -5.38 12.19 -1.90
N THR A 60 -5.47 10.86 -1.93
CA THR A 60 -6.74 10.14 -1.75
C THR A 60 -7.19 10.20 -0.29
N PRO A 61 -8.43 10.64 0.04
CA PRO A 61 -8.92 10.62 1.42
C PRO A 61 -9.05 9.19 1.93
N VAL A 62 -8.80 9.01 3.24
CA VAL A 62 -8.67 7.69 3.87
C VAL A 62 -9.96 6.85 3.82
N SER A 63 -11.10 7.52 3.70
CA SER A 63 -12.44 6.94 3.53
C SER A 63 -12.61 6.13 2.23
N ASN A 64 -11.72 6.30 1.24
CA ASN A 64 -11.77 5.52 0.00
C ASN A 64 -11.09 4.15 0.17
N LEU A 65 -11.82 3.07 -0.12
CA LEU A 65 -11.28 1.71 -0.10
C LEU A 65 -10.24 1.44 -1.22
N ARG A 66 -10.27 2.23 -2.31
CA ARG A 66 -9.39 2.07 -3.49
C ARG A 66 -8.99 3.44 -4.08
N LEU A 67 -7.87 3.46 -4.79
CA LEU A 67 -7.51 4.56 -5.69
C LEU A 67 -8.51 4.64 -6.84
N LYS A 68 -9.10 5.82 -7.07
CA LYS A 68 -9.94 6.09 -8.23
C LYS A 68 -9.10 5.92 -9.51
N GLY A 69 -9.58 5.13 -10.47
CA GLY A 69 -8.87 4.85 -11.73
C GLY A 69 -8.06 3.54 -11.78
N ALA A 70 -7.90 2.80 -10.67
CA ALA A 70 -7.18 1.52 -10.65
C ALA A 70 -7.99 0.31 -11.21
N GLY A 71 -8.99 0.55 -12.07
CA GLY A 71 -9.84 -0.49 -12.63
C GLY A 71 -10.83 0.02 -13.69
N ALA A 72 -10.57 -0.35 -14.95
CA ALA A 72 -11.46 -0.51 -16.10
C ALA A 72 -12.51 0.59 -16.46
N SER A 73 -12.19 1.35 -17.52
CA SER A 73 -13.04 1.62 -18.70
C SER A 73 -12.16 2.33 -19.75
N ARG A 74 -12.15 2.06 -21.06
CA ARG A 74 -12.77 1.03 -21.93
C ARG A 74 -14.28 1.02 -22.19
N ALA A 75 -14.84 2.19 -22.43
CA ALA A 75 -15.92 2.46 -23.38
C ALA A 75 -15.63 3.84 -23.99
#